data_AF-A0A0C3D672-F1
#
_entry.id   AF-A0A0C3D672-F1
#
_cell.length_a   1.000
_cell.length_b   1.000
_cell.length_c   1.000
_cell.angle_alpha   90.00
_cell.angle_beta   90.00
_cell.angle_gamma   90.00
#
_symmetry.space_group_name_H-M   'P 1'
#
loop_
_entity.id
_entity.type
_entity.pdbx_description
1 polymer ?
#
loop_
_entity_poly.entity_id
_entity_poly.type
_entity_poly.pdbx_seq_one_letter_code
_entity_poly.pdbx_strand_id
1 'polypeptide(L)'
;METWPVTERCEPELQKLLSTHDICPLPAYNLKEEMIPPSQYREKLKGAIVKVHFALGHYFIKKTKRHIFNAILRKLIVLHHPTELPSSPYKRLRIS
;
A
#
# COMPACT_ATOMS: atom_id res chain seq x y z
N MET A 1 6.99 1.04 20.43
CA MET A 1 7.08 1.76 19.14
C MET A 1 6.46 0.89 18.08
N GLU A 2 5.60 1.46 17.25
CA GLU A 2 4.98 0.73 16.15
C GLU A 2 6.05 0.42 15.09
N THR A 3 6.33 -0.86 14.81
CA THR A 3 7.36 -1.26 13.84
C THR A 3 6.83 -1.03 12.43
N TRP A 4 7.09 0.14 11.86
CA TRP A 4 6.69 0.43 10.49
C TRP A 4 7.44 -0.46 9.49
N PRO A 5 6.78 -0.96 8.44
CA PRO A 5 7.33 -1.89 7.46
C PRO A 5 8.22 -1.16 6.43
N VAL A 6 9.23 -0.41 6.89
CA VAL A 6 10.18 0.29 6.02
C VAL A 6 11.38 -0.62 5.70
N THR A 7 12.06 -0.33 4.59
CA THR A 7 13.37 -0.95 4.32
C THR A 7 14.44 -0.32 5.19
N GLU A 8 15.48 -1.07 5.56
CA GLU A 8 16.61 -0.60 6.40
C GLU A 8 17.19 0.75 5.95
N ARG A 9 17.38 0.91 4.64
CA ARG A 9 17.88 2.16 4.04
C ARG A 9 17.02 3.41 4.29
N CYS A 10 15.77 3.24 4.75
CA CYS A 10 14.80 4.31 5.00
C CYS A 10 14.55 4.53 6.50
N GLU A 11 15.19 3.75 7.37
CA GLU A 11 15.05 3.91 8.82
C GLU A 11 15.51 5.29 9.32
N PRO A 12 16.62 5.87 8.84
CA PRO A 12 17.03 7.20 9.28
C PRO A 12 15.99 8.28 8.99
N GLU A 13 15.37 8.22 7.81
CA GLU A 13 14.32 9.15 7.38
C GLU A 13 13.03 8.93 8.17
N LEU A 14 12.67 7.67 8.45
CA LEU A 14 11.53 7.36 9.31
C LEU A 14 11.70 7.98 10.70
N GLN A 15 12.89 7.87 11.31
CA GLN A 15 13.15 8.47 12.63
C GLN A 15 12.99 10.00 12.62
N LYS A 16 13.43 10.67 11.54
CA LYS A 16 13.20 12.12 11.37
C LYS A 16 11.72 12.48 11.19
N LEU A 17 10.95 11.59 10.56
CA LEU A 17 9.53 11.82 10.30
C LEU A 17 8.70 11.62 11.57
N LEU A 18 9.03 10.60 12.38
CA LEU A 18 8.35 10.30 13.64
C LEU A 18 8.47 11.41 14.69
N SER A 19 9.48 12.28 14.61
CA SER A 19 9.62 13.43 15.52
C SER A 19 8.75 14.63 15.14
N THR A 20 8.22 14.65 13.92
CA THR A 20 7.52 15.82 13.36
C THR A 20 6.09 15.52 12.91
N HIS A 21 5.75 14.26 12.67
CA HIS A 21 4.47 13.84 12.10
C HIS A 21 3.92 12.60 12.77
N ASP A 22 2.59 12.53 12.86
CA ASP A 22 1.87 11.28 13.11
C ASP A 22 1.65 10.54 11.80
N ILE A 23 2.05 9.27 11.76
CA ILE A 23 1.87 8.42 10.58
C ILE A 23 0.47 7.80 10.64
N CYS A 24 -0.40 8.20 9.70
CA CYS A 24 -1.73 7.62 9.53
C CYS A 24 -1.74 6.67 8.32
N PRO A 25 -1.51 5.36 8.52
CA PRO A 25 -1.51 4.41 7.43
C PRO A 25 -2.93 4.24 6.90
N LEU A 26 -3.01 3.91 5.62
CA LEU A 26 -4.27 3.42 5.08
C LEU A 26 -4.66 2.13 5.82
N PRO A 27 -5.88 2.05 6.38
CA PRO A 27 -6.33 0.86 7.10
C PRO A 27 -6.49 -0.35 6.17
N ALA A 28 -5.87 -1.46 6.56
CA ALA A 28 -6.04 -2.75 5.92
C ALA A 28 -6.68 -3.76 6.88
N TYR A 29 -7.50 -4.65 6.34
CA TYR A 29 -8.29 -5.61 7.10
C TYR A 29 -8.16 -7.00 6.52
N ASN A 30 -8.32 -8.03 7.35
CA ASN A 30 -8.48 -9.40 6.89
C ASN A 30 -9.95 -9.70 6.49
N LEU A 31 -10.22 -10.94 6.07
CA LEU A 31 -11.58 -11.37 5.70
C LEU A 31 -12.61 -11.29 6.83
N LYS A 32 -12.17 -11.33 8.09
CA LYS A 32 -13.02 -11.16 9.28
C LYS A 32 -13.23 -9.69 9.65
N GLU A 33 -12.76 -8.78 8.81
CA GLU A 33 -12.73 -7.34 9.05
C GLU A 33 -11.93 -6.92 10.29
N GLU A 34 -10.99 -7.74 10.74
CA GLU A 34 -10.04 -7.37 11.78
C GLU A 34 -8.93 -6.52 11.16
N MET A 35 -8.56 -5.43 11.84
CA MET A 35 -7.51 -4.54 11.38
C MET A 35 -6.16 -5.26 11.40
N ILE A 36 -5.45 -5.19 10.29
CA ILE A 36 -4.07 -5.67 10.18
C ILE A 36 -3.17 -4.57 10.77
N PRO A 37 -2.29 -4.87 11.73
CA PRO A 37 -1.36 -3.87 12.24
C PRO A 37 -0.29 -3.53 11.18
N PRO A 38 0.19 -2.27 11.12
CA PRO A 38 1.20 -1.86 10.13
C PRO A 38 2.47 -2.71 10.11
N SER A 39 2.88 -3.25 11.26
CA SER A 39 4.03 -4.16 11.36
C SER A 39 3.91 -5.42 10.51
N GLN A 40 2.68 -5.84 10.19
CA GLN A 40 2.40 -7.00 9.36
C GLN A 40 2.17 -6.66 7.88
N TYR A 41 2.12 -5.38 7.51
CA TYR A 41 1.76 -4.99 6.13
C TYR A 41 2.69 -5.56 5.07
N ARG A 42 4.00 -5.62 5.35
CA ARG A 42 4.98 -6.17 4.40
C ARG A 42 4.67 -7.62 4.07
N GLU A 43 4.32 -8.42 5.07
CA GLU A 43 4.03 -9.84 4.93
C GLU A 43 2.61 -10.09 4.41
N LYS A 44 1.63 -9.29 4.82
CA LYS A 44 0.20 -9.53 4.53
C LYS A 44 -0.32 -8.84 3.28
N LEU A 45 0.29 -7.73 2.85
CA LEU A 45 -0.21 -6.92 1.72
C LEU A 45 0.62 -7.09 0.45
N LYS A 46 1.93 -7.32 0.56
CA LYS A 46 2.81 -7.36 -0.61
C LYS A 46 2.51 -8.59 -1.47
N GLY A 47 1.83 -8.40 -2.60
CA GLY A 47 1.42 -9.49 -3.49
C GLY A 47 0.07 -10.11 -3.15
N ALA A 48 -0.64 -9.58 -2.14
CA ALA A 48 -1.98 -10.03 -1.80
C ALA A 48 -3.02 -9.57 -2.84
N ILE A 49 -4.06 -10.37 -3.00
CA ILE A 49 -5.27 -9.94 -3.71
C ILE A 49 -6.18 -9.27 -2.69
N VAL A 50 -6.56 -8.02 -2.96
CA VAL A 50 -7.35 -7.21 -2.03
C VAL A 50 -8.64 -6.72 -2.70
N LYS A 51 -9.72 -6.66 -1.93
CA LYS A 51 -10.90 -5.86 -2.25
C LYS A 51 -10.63 -4.43 -1.80
N VAL A 52 -10.83 -3.50 -2.73
CA VAL A 52 -10.56 -2.08 -2.53
C VAL A 52 -11.88 -1.32 -2.44
N HIS A 53 -12.09 -0.59 -1.34
CA HIS A 53 -13.15 0.41 -1.28
C HIS A 53 -12.51 1.78 -1.52
N PHE A 54 -13.01 2.50 -2.53
CA PHE A 54 -12.55 3.84 -2.86
C PHE A 54 -13.73 4.75 -3.19
N ALA A 55 -13.55 6.04 -3.00
CA ALA A 55 -14.47 7.07 -3.48
C ALA A 55 -13.90 7.65 -4.78
N LEU A 56 -14.75 7.91 -5.78
CA LEU A 56 -14.34 8.60 -6.99
C LEU A 56 -14.49 10.10 -6.79
N GLY A 57 -13.38 10.82 -6.74
CA GLY A 57 -13.36 12.28 -6.65
C GLY A 57 -13.21 12.91 -8.03
N HIS A 58 -14.04 13.89 -8.36
CA HIS A 58 -13.93 14.65 -9.61
C HIS A 58 -13.37 16.04 -9.34
N TYR A 59 -12.43 16.45 -10.18
CA TYR A 59 -11.83 17.77 -10.14
C TYR A 59 -11.78 18.36 -11.55
N PHE A 60 -12.27 19.59 -11.71
CA PHE A 60 -12.07 20.34 -12.94
C PHE A 60 -10.94 21.35 -12.75
N ILE A 61 -9.80 21.12 -13.43
CA ILE A 61 -8.69 22.07 -13.42
C ILE A 61 -8.96 23.14 -14.46
N LYS A 62 -9.41 24.32 -14.00
CA LYS A 62 -9.75 25.47 -14.87
C LYS A 62 -8.59 25.89 -15.78
N LYS A 63 -7.36 25.94 -15.26
CA LYS A 63 -6.16 26.38 -16.01
C LYS A 63 -5.91 25.54 -17.26
N THR A 64 -6.08 24.21 -17.16
CA THR A 64 -5.85 23.28 -18.27
C THR A 64 -7.15 22.85 -18.96
N LYS A 65 -8.31 23.28 -18.45
CA LYS A 65 -9.66 22.87 -18.89
C LYS A 65 -9.82 21.35 -18.93
N ARG A 66 -9.30 20.63 -17.93
CA ARG A 66 -9.34 19.17 -17.85
C ARG A 66 -10.19 18.69 -16.68
N HIS A 67 -10.95 17.62 -16.92
CA HIS A 67 -11.56 16.82 -15.87
C HIS A 67 -10.57 15.76 -15.42
N ILE A 68 -10.40 15.65 -14.11
CA ILE A 68 -9.57 14.62 -13.47
C ILE A 68 -10.47 13.84 -12.52
N PHE A 69 -10.36 12.53 -12.57
CA PHE A 69 -11.04 11.63 -11.67
C PHE A 69 -9.98 10.88 -10.86
N ASN A 70 -10.09 10.97 -9.54
CA ASN A 70 -9.17 10.32 -8.61
C ASN A 70 -9.91 9.22 -7.85
N ALA A 71 -9.31 8.03 -7.78
CA ALA A 71 -9.75 6.99 -6.87
C ALA A 71 -9.15 7.25 -5.49
N ILE A 72 -9.96 7.75 -4.55
CA ILE A 72 -9.55 8.04 -3.18
C ILE A 72 -9.77 6.79 -2.34
N LEU A 73 -8.68 6.16 -1.95
CA LEU A 73 -8.66 4.90 -1.24
C LEU A 73 -9.22 5.04 0.19
N ARG A 74 -10.12 4.13 0.61
CA ARG A 74 -10.80 4.18 1.92
C ARG A 74 -10.55 2.95 2.78
N LYS A 75 -10.59 1.76 2.19
CA LYS A 75 -10.43 0.48 2.90
C LYS A 75 -9.77 -0.54 1.98
N LEU A 76 -8.86 -1.33 2.53
CA LEU A 76 -8.33 -2.54 1.89
C LEU A 76 -8.76 -3.77 2.67
N ILE A 77 -9.32 -4.76 2.00
CA ILE A 77 -9.66 -6.05 2.61
C ILE A 77 -8.88 -7.14 1.88
N VAL A 78 -7.99 -7.85 2.57
CA VAL A 78 -7.22 -8.95 2.01
C VAL A 78 -8.14 -10.13 1.75
N LEU A 79 -8.29 -10.51 0.47
CA LEU A 79 -9.09 -11.65 0.05
C LEU A 79 -8.25 -12.93 -0.01
N HIS A 80 -7.02 -12.82 -0.53
CA HIS A 80 -6.07 -13.91 -0.58
C HIS A 80 -4.72 -13.42 -0.05
N HIS A 81 -4.11 -14.23 0.82
CA HIS A 81 -2.74 -13.98 1.27
C HIS A 81 -1.79 -13.90 0.08
N PRO A 82 -0.64 -13.23 0.23
CA PRO A 82 0.37 -13.21 -0.81
C PRO A 82 0.79 -14.62 -1.19
N THR A 83 0.39 -15.05 -2.38
CA THR A 83 1.02 -16.21 -3.02
C THR A 83 2.37 -15.73 -3.55
N GLU A 84 3.38 -16.61 -3.52
CA GLU A 84 4.62 -16.34 -4.23
C GLU A 84 4.27 -15.89 -5.66
N LEU A 85 4.65 -14.65 -6.00
CA LEU A 85 4.47 -14.14 -7.35
C LEU A 85 5.12 -15.18 -8.27
N PRO A 86 4.39 -15.77 -9.24
CA PRO A 86 5.03 -16.69 -10.16
C PRO A 86 6.20 -15.94 -10.79
N SER A 87 7.41 -16.47 -10.59
CA SER A 87 8.62 -15.92 -11.21
C SER A 87 8.35 -15.88 -12.71
N SER A 88 8.21 -14.68 -13.26
CA SER A 88 7.83 -14.56 -14.67
C SER A 88 8.87 -15.33 -15.50
N PRO A 89 8.45 -16.13 -16.50
CA PRO A 89 9.38 -16.89 -17.33
C PRO A 89 10.49 -16.01 -17.95
N TYR A 90 10.16 -14.75 -18.22
CA TYR A 90 11.05 -13.74 -18.81
C TYR A 90 12.23 -13.30 -17.93
N LYS A 91 12.26 -13.61 -16.63
CA LYS A 91 13.42 -13.30 -15.76
C LYS A 91 14.52 -14.38 -15.76
N ARG A 92 14.36 -15.49 -16.49
CA ARG A 92 15.40 -16.54 -16.65
C ARG A 92 16.51 -16.22 -17.67
N LEU A 93 16.32 -15.20 -18.50
CA LEU A 93 17.14 -15.00 -19.71
C LEU A 93 18.43 -14.18 -19.53
N ARG A 94 18.85 -13.86 -18.31
CA ARG A 94 20.10 -13.10 -18.06
C ARG A 94 20.90 -13.63 -16.88
N ILE A 95 21.16 -14.93 -16.88
CA ILE A 95 22.34 -15.51 -16.24
C ILE A 95 22.89 -16.55 -17.23
N SER A 96 23.73 -16.06 -18.15
CA SER A 96 24.65 -16.82 -18.97
C SER A 96 25.98 -16.11 -18.92
#